data_AF-A0AAD9MV77-F1
#
_entry.id   AF-A0AAD9MV77-F1
#
_cell.length_a   1.000
_cell.length_b   1.000
_cell.length_c   1.000
_cell.angle_alpha   90.00
_cell.angle_beta   90.00
_cell.angle_gamma   90.00
#
_symmetry.space_group_name_H-M   'P 1'
#
loop_
_entity.id
_entity.type
_entity.pdbx_description
1 polymer ?
#
loop_
_entity_poly.entity_id
_entity_poly.type
_entity_poly.pdbx_seq_one_letter_code
_entity_poly.pdbx_strand_id
1 'polypeptide(L)'
;MSDAKFGRMKFTECSVVEDFIGCENDVSFLLDQWCSGHRTCHIIIPNKELTHANTACLPYLSMYLEVEYSCLKEAFILKDNEGVISSYATVETGCGSSHSPWIISGTPGQTIELYIIDFGSERFKINNKTKSGCPDLSPPAHAWYKRNGDQAVIGCEWSQKTWHLSCDGRSWSGVVGNCSDIVTQQPADVKKEVGDSPAALWLVCVVSVSVVLMVIACVVGIVCMKKYR
;
A
#
# COMPACT_ATOMS: atom_id res chain seq x y z
N MET A 1 6.93 19.22 15.41
CA MET A 1 5.51 19.35 14.99
C MET A 1 4.60 18.95 16.15
N SER A 2 3.40 19.51 16.30
CA SER A 2 2.43 19.02 17.32
C SER A 2 1.33 18.15 16.73
N ASP A 3 0.79 18.51 15.57
CA ASP A 3 -0.18 17.70 14.82
C ASP A 3 -0.07 18.03 13.32
N ALA A 4 -0.26 17.06 12.45
CA ALA A 4 -0.45 17.33 11.02
C ALA A 4 -1.33 16.29 10.34
N LYS A 5 -2.31 16.79 9.60
CA LYS A 5 -3.30 15.98 8.91
C LYS A 5 -3.38 16.36 7.45
N PHE A 6 -3.50 15.37 6.58
CA PHE A 6 -3.68 15.58 5.15
C PHE A 6 -4.96 14.89 4.70
N GLY A 7 -5.85 15.63 4.04
CA GLY A 7 -7.13 15.12 3.57
C GLY A 7 -8.19 16.19 3.39
N ARG A 8 -9.46 15.79 3.49
CA ARG A 8 -10.64 16.65 3.41
C ARG A 8 -11.42 16.56 4.71
N MET A 9 -10.94 17.25 5.75
CA MET A 9 -11.44 17.12 7.12
C MET A 9 -12.71 17.95 7.35
N LYS A 10 -12.83 19.12 6.72
CA LYS A 10 -13.91 20.09 6.95
C LYS A 10 -14.53 20.56 5.64
N PHE A 11 -15.77 21.02 5.74
CA PHE A 11 -16.41 21.77 4.67
C PHE A 11 -15.68 23.10 4.51
N THR A 12 -15.33 23.44 3.27
CA THR A 12 -14.76 24.75 2.94
C THR A 12 -15.77 25.51 2.12
N GLU A 13 -15.73 26.84 2.16
CA GLU A 13 -16.62 27.72 1.39
C GLU A 13 -16.61 27.42 -0.13
N CYS A 14 -15.58 26.73 -0.62
CA CYS A 14 -15.41 26.33 -2.02
C CYS A 14 -15.90 24.92 -2.37
N SER A 15 -16.56 24.17 -1.47
CA SER A 15 -17.10 22.84 -1.81
C SER A 15 -18.57 22.90 -2.23
N VAL A 16 -18.83 22.58 -3.51
CA VAL A 16 -20.18 22.56 -4.11
C VAL A 16 -20.95 21.28 -3.77
N VAL A 17 -20.28 20.27 -3.18
CA VAL A 17 -20.85 18.93 -2.91
C VAL A 17 -20.41 18.45 -1.52
N GLU A 18 -21.39 18.02 -0.71
CA GLU A 18 -21.23 17.50 0.67
C GLU A 18 -20.64 16.08 0.74
N ASP A 19 -20.46 15.41 -0.40
CA ASP A 19 -19.97 14.04 -0.43
C ASP A 19 -18.48 13.96 -0.03
N PHE A 20 -18.16 13.01 0.85
CA PHE A 20 -16.81 12.62 1.31
C PHE A 20 -16.04 13.67 2.13
N ILE A 21 -16.60 14.10 3.26
CA ILE A 21 -15.93 14.90 4.31
C ILE A 21 -15.53 13.99 5.47
N GLY A 22 -14.37 14.26 6.10
CA GLY A 22 -13.82 13.49 7.21
C GLY A 22 -12.85 12.37 6.78
N CYS A 23 -12.38 12.40 5.53
CA CYS A 23 -11.27 11.55 5.12
C CYS A 23 -9.96 12.32 5.39
N GLU A 24 -9.13 11.77 6.27
CA GLU A 24 -7.87 12.39 6.67
C GLU A 24 -6.88 11.31 7.07
N ASN A 25 -5.60 11.58 6.88
CA ASN A 25 -4.55 10.76 7.45
C ASN A 25 -3.56 11.61 8.24
N ASP A 26 -3.05 11.05 9.32
CA ASP A 26 -2.01 11.63 10.15
C ASP A 26 -0.69 11.58 9.38
N VAL A 27 -0.18 12.75 9.01
CA VAL A 27 1.08 12.93 8.28
C VAL A 27 2.12 13.65 9.12
N SER A 28 1.90 13.73 10.45
CA SER A 28 2.80 14.39 11.41
C SER A 28 4.23 13.89 11.27
N PHE A 29 4.40 12.59 11.05
CA PHE A 29 5.72 11.98 10.87
C PHE A 29 6.47 12.49 9.64
N LEU A 30 5.81 12.56 8.48
CA LEU A 30 6.42 13.06 7.24
C LEU A 30 6.83 14.52 7.42
N LEU A 31 5.95 15.33 8.02
CA LEU A 31 6.20 16.74 8.22
C LEU A 31 7.24 17.00 9.32
N ASP A 32 7.31 16.19 10.37
CA ASP A 32 8.39 16.26 11.34
C ASP A 32 9.74 16.03 10.67
N GLN A 33 9.84 15.00 9.83
CA GLN A 33 11.08 14.70 9.11
C GLN A 33 11.51 15.84 8.17
N TRP A 34 10.56 16.56 7.57
CA TRP A 34 10.85 17.63 6.61
C TRP A 34 11.05 19.01 7.25
N CYS A 35 10.37 19.27 8.37
CA CYS A 35 10.25 20.63 8.91
C CYS A 35 10.78 20.81 10.33
N SER A 36 10.86 19.75 11.15
CA SER A 36 11.30 19.93 12.53
C SER A 36 12.80 20.29 12.59
N GLY A 37 13.11 21.28 13.41
CA GLY A 37 14.46 21.86 13.48
C GLY A 37 14.75 22.94 12.43
N HIS A 38 13.86 23.20 11.47
CA HIS A 38 14.04 24.26 10.47
C HIS A 38 13.36 25.56 10.88
N ARG A 39 14.00 26.71 10.60
CA ARG A 39 13.38 28.04 10.76
C ARG A 39 12.25 28.30 9.77
N THR A 40 12.39 27.74 8.57
CA THR A 40 11.42 27.85 7.48
C THR A 40 11.29 26.49 6.80
N CYS A 41 10.06 26.07 6.53
CA CYS A 41 9.77 24.84 5.80
C CYS A 41 8.77 25.15 4.69
N HIS A 42 9.11 24.73 3.46
CA HIS A 42 8.26 24.95 2.29
C HIS A 42 7.69 23.61 1.82
N ILE A 43 6.37 23.48 1.90
CA ILE A 43 5.64 22.29 1.44
C ILE A 43 4.77 22.71 0.27
N ILE A 44 4.97 22.06 -0.88
CA ILE A 44 4.17 22.29 -2.09
C ILE A 44 3.05 21.24 -2.14
N ILE A 45 1.81 21.66 -2.34
CA ILE A 45 0.63 20.78 -2.45
C ILE A 45 0.08 20.94 -3.88
N PRO A 46 -0.21 19.84 -4.60
CA PRO A 46 -0.16 18.44 -4.18
C PRO A 46 1.26 17.85 -4.14
N ASN A 47 1.55 17.03 -3.13
CA ASN A 47 2.80 16.29 -2.97
C ASN A 47 2.52 14.78 -3.09
N LYS A 48 3.26 14.09 -3.97
CA LYS A 48 3.11 12.64 -4.20
C LYS A 48 3.26 11.81 -2.92
N GLU A 49 4.19 12.17 -2.05
CA GLU A 49 4.43 11.47 -0.78
C GLU A 49 3.23 11.62 0.17
N LEU A 50 2.64 12.81 0.25
CA LEU A 50 1.42 13.05 1.05
C LEU A 50 0.20 12.36 0.44
N THR A 51 0.08 12.38 -0.89
CA THR A 51 -1.02 11.71 -1.62
C THR A 51 -0.94 10.20 -1.49
N HIS A 52 0.26 9.61 -1.55
CA HIS A 52 0.45 8.17 -1.33
C HIS A 52 0.25 7.78 0.12
N ALA A 53 0.67 8.63 1.07
CA ALA A 53 0.42 8.40 2.49
C ALA A 53 -1.09 8.44 2.80
N ASN A 54 -1.88 9.26 2.10
CA ASN A 54 -3.31 9.36 2.32
C ASN A 54 -4.12 8.40 1.44
N THR A 55 -4.15 7.12 1.81
CA THR A 55 -4.98 6.09 1.18
C THR A 55 -6.45 6.14 1.60
N ALA A 56 -6.81 7.01 2.56
CA ALA A 56 -8.16 7.11 3.12
C ALA A 56 -9.12 7.94 2.24
N CYS A 57 -8.59 8.82 1.40
CA CYS A 57 -9.38 9.67 0.50
C CYS A 57 -9.38 9.16 -0.94
N LEU A 58 -10.44 9.46 -1.67
CA LEU A 58 -10.52 9.19 -3.11
C LEU A 58 -9.62 10.17 -3.89
N PRO A 59 -8.94 9.70 -4.96
CA PRO A 59 -7.88 10.46 -5.63
C PRO A 59 -8.36 11.71 -6.37
N TYR A 60 -9.67 11.83 -6.60
CA TYR A 60 -10.29 12.98 -7.28
C TYR A 60 -10.77 14.07 -6.29
N LEU A 61 -10.64 13.85 -4.99
CA LEU A 61 -11.02 14.84 -3.98
C LEU A 61 -9.94 15.91 -3.85
N SER A 62 -10.36 17.17 -3.76
CA SER A 62 -9.48 18.28 -3.39
C SER A 62 -9.11 18.14 -1.91
N MET A 63 -7.85 17.77 -1.65
CA MET A 63 -7.30 17.61 -0.31
C MET A 63 -6.51 18.85 0.09
N TYR A 64 -6.42 19.10 1.38
CA TYR A 64 -5.58 20.13 1.96
C TYR A 64 -4.80 19.58 3.16
N LEU A 65 -3.78 20.33 3.56
CA LEU A 65 -2.90 20.01 4.68
C LEU A 65 -3.23 20.94 5.83
N GLU A 66 -3.56 20.37 6.99
CA GLU A 66 -3.74 21.08 8.26
C GLU A 66 -2.54 20.76 9.14
N VAL A 67 -1.85 21.77 9.66
CA VAL A 67 -0.59 21.62 10.40
C VAL A 67 -0.61 22.47 11.65
N GLU A 68 -0.23 21.87 12.77
CA GLU A 68 -0.01 22.51 14.05
C GLU A 68 1.45 22.34 14.47
N TYR A 69 2.11 23.43 14.84
CA TYR A 69 3.51 23.43 15.24
C TYR A 69 3.79 24.51 16.28
N SER A 70 4.91 24.34 16.99
CA SER A 70 5.44 25.32 17.94
C SER A 70 6.88 25.66 17.59
N CYS A 71 7.22 26.95 17.68
CA CYS A 71 8.58 27.42 17.51
C CYS A 71 9.28 27.48 18.87
N LEU A 72 10.40 26.78 19.00
CA LEU A 72 11.28 26.89 20.16
C LEU A 72 12.32 27.99 19.89
N LYS A 73 12.55 28.86 20.88
CA LYS A 73 13.59 29.90 20.77
C LYS A 73 14.97 29.23 20.87
N GLU A 74 15.80 29.41 19.86
CA GLU A 74 17.20 28.99 19.88
C GLU A 74 18.01 29.91 20.82
N ALA A 75 18.85 29.32 21.67
CA ALA A 75 19.85 30.05 22.44
C ALA A 75 21.24 29.59 21.97
N PHE A 76 21.88 30.39 21.10
CA PHE A 76 23.27 30.16 20.66
C PHE A 76 24.30 30.43 21.76
N ILE A 77 23.87 31.13 22.82
CA ILE A 77 24.64 31.34 24.05
C ILE A 77 23.66 31.09 25.18
N LEU A 78 23.89 30.02 25.94
CA LEU A 78 23.26 29.80 27.25
C LEU A 78 23.72 30.89 28.21
N LYS A 79 23.16 32.10 28.08
CA LYS A 79 23.20 33.09 29.17
C LYS A 79 22.18 32.75 30.26
N ASP A 80 21.16 31.98 29.89
CA ASP A 80 20.16 31.42 30.77
C ASP A 80 20.49 29.96 31.10
N ASN A 81 19.92 29.44 32.19
CA ASN A 81 20.16 28.08 32.69
C ASN A 81 19.63 26.96 31.76
N GLU A 82 19.00 27.29 30.63
CA GLU A 82 18.37 26.34 29.71
C GLU A 82 18.51 26.78 28.25
N GLY A 83 18.62 25.82 27.33
CA GLY A 83 18.78 26.08 25.90
C GLY A 83 18.84 24.81 25.06
N VAL A 84 18.68 24.97 23.74
CA VAL A 84 18.51 23.86 22.79
C VAL A 84 19.45 24.04 21.60
N ILE A 85 20.12 22.96 21.20
CA ILE A 85 20.93 22.90 19.99
C ILE A 85 20.15 22.07 18.97
N SER A 86 19.75 22.69 17.86
CA SER A 86 19.07 22.00 16.75
C SER A 86 20.10 21.34 15.82
N SER A 87 19.70 20.26 15.15
CA SER A 87 20.51 19.65 14.07
C SER A 87 20.77 20.66 12.95
N TYR A 88 19.80 21.51 12.65
CA TYR A 88 19.94 22.60 11.71
C TYR A 88 21.00 23.62 12.13
N ALA A 89 21.04 24.05 13.40
CA ALA A 89 22.07 24.95 13.91
C ALA A 89 23.48 24.37 13.74
N THR A 90 23.62 23.05 13.88
CA THR A 90 24.87 22.32 13.62
C THR A 90 25.28 22.40 12.15
N VAL A 91 24.33 22.23 11.21
CA VAL A 91 24.57 22.32 9.77
C VAL A 91 24.86 23.75 9.31
N GLU A 92 24.07 24.73 9.76
CA GLU A 92 24.20 26.14 9.37
C GLU A 92 25.53 26.73 9.84
N THR A 93 25.97 26.39 11.06
CA THR A 93 27.22 26.93 11.62
C THR A 93 28.46 26.11 11.27
N GLY A 94 28.30 24.84 10.87
CA GLY A 94 29.43 23.91 10.68
C GLY A 94 30.10 23.46 11.99
N CYS A 95 29.53 23.82 13.15
CA CYS A 95 29.95 23.32 14.47
C CYS A 95 29.42 21.91 14.71
N GLY A 96 29.90 21.22 15.75
CA GLY A 96 29.55 19.83 16.08
C GLY A 96 30.34 18.74 15.34
N SER A 97 31.39 19.13 14.60
CA SER A 97 32.35 18.19 13.99
C SER A 97 33.53 17.90 14.93
N SER A 98 34.40 16.95 14.56
CA SER A 98 35.65 16.71 15.29
C SER A 98 36.59 17.93 15.30
N HIS A 99 36.50 18.80 14.28
CA HIS A 99 37.33 19.98 14.15
C HIS A 99 36.74 21.23 14.84
N SER A 100 35.44 21.23 15.13
CA SER A 100 34.74 22.32 15.82
C SER A 100 33.65 21.74 16.73
N PRO A 101 34.02 21.10 17.86
CA PRO A 101 33.06 20.42 18.73
C PRO A 101 32.25 21.41 19.56
N TRP A 102 31.06 21.00 19.99
CA TRP A 102 30.29 21.72 21.01
C TRP A 102 30.94 21.54 22.38
N ILE A 103 31.18 22.64 23.10
CA ILE A 103 31.73 22.62 24.46
C ILE A 103 30.64 23.06 25.43
N ILE A 104 30.23 22.15 26.30
CA ILE A 104 29.28 22.42 27.37
C ILE A 104 30.10 22.59 28.66
N SER A 105 30.09 23.79 29.24
CA SER A 105 30.87 24.14 30.44
C SER A 105 29.96 24.66 31.55
N GLY A 106 30.28 24.30 32.80
CA GLY A 106 29.59 24.79 34.01
C GLY A 106 30.59 25.20 35.10
N THR A 107 30.07 25.79 36.18
CA THR A 107 30.88 26.13 37.37
C THR A 107 31.10 24.89 38.26
N PRO A 108 32.16 24.87 39.09
CA PRO A 108 32.38 23.76 40.03
C PRO A 108 31.17 23.56 40.95
N GLY A 109 30.63 22.34 40.97
CA GLY A 109 29.43 21.98 41.75
C GLY A 109 28.10 22.14 41.00
N GLN A 110 28.11 22.62 39.75
CA GLN A 110 26.92 22.70 38.91
C GLN A 110 26.57 21.33 38.31
N THR A 111 25.29 20.94 38.38
CA THR A 111 24.73 19.79 37.66
C THR A 111 24.14 20.27 36.33
N ILE A 112 24.47 19.59 35.23
CA ILE A 112 23.95 19.88 33.90
C ILE A 112 23.08 18.69 33.47
N GLU A 113 21.80 18.93 33.20
CA GLU A 113 20.88 17.94 32.65
C GLU A 113 20.83 18.07 31.13
N LEU A 114 21.02 16.95 30.42
CA LEU A 114 21.00 16.92 28.97
C LEU A 114 19.87 16.02 28.50
N TYR A 115 19.06 16.56 27.59
CA TYR A 115 17.95 15.86 26.96
C TYR A 115 18.19 15.80 25.46
N ILE A 116 18.09 14.60 24.89
CA ILE A 116 18.08 14.42 23.44
C ILE A 116 16.62 14.39 23.02
N ILE A 117 16.24 15.39 22.22
CA ILE A 117 14.91 15.43 21.61
C ILE A 117 15.04 14.75 20.25
N ASP A 118 14.56 13.52 20.18
CA ASP A 118 14.39 12.82 18.90
C ASP A 118 13.00 13.16 18.33
N PHE A 119 12.98 13.86 17.20
CA PHE A 119 11.76 14.14 16.45
C PHE A 119 11.31 12.93 15.61
N GLY A 120 12.12 11.87 15.56
CA GLY A 120 11.70 10.54 15.12
C GLY A 120 10.67 9.97 16.08
N SER A 121 9.39 10.14 15.74
CA SER A 121 8.25 9.65 16.50
C SER A 121 8.50 8.32 17.23
N GLU A 122 8.34 8.35 18.56
CA GLU A 122 8.22 7.17 19.43
C GLU A 122 7.08 6.22 19.03
N ARG A 123 6.28 6.50 17.99
CA ARG A 123 5.35 5.51 17.40
C ARG A 123 6.05 4.40 16.62
N PHE A 124 7.37 4.52 16.39
CA PHE A 124 8.23 3.37 16.06
C PHE A 124 9.16 3.01 17.23
N LYS A 125 8.63 2.92 18.46
CA LYS A 125 9.01 1.76 19.27
C LYS A 125 8.52 0.54 18.50
N ILE A 126 9.36 0.03 17.59
CA ILE A 126 9.37 -1.39 17.28
C ILE A 126 9.46 -2.01 18.66
N ASN A 127 8.35 -2.51 19.18
CA ASN A 127 8.39 -3.45 20.27
C ASN A 127 9.36 -4.50 19.77
N ASN A 128 10.60 -4.47 20.27
CA ASN A 128 11.55 -5.56 20.15
C ASN A 128 10.99 -6.75 20.97
N LYS A 129 9.75 -7.17 20.68
CA LYS A 129 9.51 -8.57 20.45
C LYS A 129 10.24 -8.86 19.16
N THR A 130 11.44 -9.37 19.29
CA THR A 130 12.06 -10.25 18.30
C THR A 130 10.98 -11.19 17.75
N LYS A 131 10.35 -10.78 16.66
CA LYS A 131 9.53 -11.63 15.84
C LYS A 131 10.17 -11.52 14.47
N SER A 132 11.19 -12.35 14.28
CA SER A 132 11.61 -12.79 12.96
C SER A 132 10.35 -13.02 12.11
N GLY A 133 10.15 -12.20 11.08
CA GLY A 133 8.94 -12.25 10.26
C GLY A 133 8.66 -10.93 9.54
N CYS A 134 7.87 -11.00 8.46
CA CYS A 134 7.55 -9.86 7.62
C CYS A 134 6.54 -8.91 8.27
N PRO A 135 6.63 -7.59 8.01
CA PRO A 135 5.69 -6.60 8.53
C PRO A 135 4.28 -6.84 7.99
N ASP A 136 3.26 -6.47 8.78
CA ASP A 136 1.87 -6.49 8.31
C ASP A 136 1.64 -5.41 7.26
N LEU A 137 0.87 -5.75 6.21
CA LEU A 137 0.57 -4.85 5.10
C LEU A 137 -0.80 -4.18 5.33
N SER A 138 -0.88 -2.86 5.14
CA SER A 138 -2.16 -2.14 5.07
C SER A 138 -2.60 -1.99 3.61
N PRO A 139 -3.65 -2.69 3.15
CA PRO A 139 -4.08 -2.59 1.77
C PRO A 139 -4.69 -1.20 1.47
N PRO A 140 -4.52 -0.67 0.24
CA PRO A 140 -5.18 0.56 -0.20
C PRO A 140 -6.70 0.37 -0.35
N ALA A 141 -7.45 1.45 -0.54
CA ALA A 141 -8.91 1.40 -0.70
C ALA A 141 -9.32 0.38 -1.79
N HIS A 142 -10.32 -0.46 -1.46
CA HIS A 142 -10.85 -1.52 -2.33
C HIS A 142 -9.90 -2.68 -2.65
N ALA A 143 -8.87 -2.83 -1.82
CA ALA A 143 -8.08 -4.04 -1.70
C ALA A 143 -8.22 -4.62 -0.28
N TRP A 144 -8.15 -5.94 -0.19
CA TRP A 144 -8.14 -6.67 1.06
C TRP A 144 -6.84 -7.46 1.20
N TYR A 145 -6.46 -7.70 2.45
CA TYR A 145 -5.26 -8.44 2.79
C TYR A 145 -5.60 -9.49 3.85
N LYS A 146 -5.13 -10.72 3.64
CA LYS A 146 -5.22 -11.82 4.59
C LYS A 146 -3.85 -12.44 4.80
N ARG A 147 -3.44 -12.59 6.06
CA ARG A 147 -2.17 -13.23 6.42
C ARG A 147 -2.40 -14.56 7.12
N ASN A 148 -1.60 -15.54 6.73
CA ASN A 148 -1.46 -16.82 7.38
C ASN A 148 0.03 -17.12 7.59
N GLY A 149 0.59 -16.61 8.70
CA GLY A 149 2.02 -16.77 9.04
C GLY A 149 2.93 -16.11 8.00
N ASP A 150 3.68 -16.95 7.27
CA ASP A 150 4.64 -16.55 6.23
C ASP A 150 4.02 -16.52 4.81
N GLN A 151 2.71 -16.73 4.70
CA GLN A 151 1.97 -16.49 3.47
C GLN A 151 0.98 -15.34 3.65
N ALA A 152 0.94 -14.44 2.67
CA ALA A 152 -0.07 -13.39 2.60
C ALA A 152 -0.78 -13.44 1.25
N VAL A 153 -2.07 -13.10 1.27
CA VAL A 153 -2.91 -12.98 0.09
C VAL A 153 -3.45 -11.57 0.06
N ILE A 154 -3.17 -10.86 -1.03
CA ILE A 154 -3.77 -9.55 -1.31
C ILE A 154 -4.77 -9.76 -2.43
N GLY A 155 -5.97 -9.21 -2.30
CA GLY A 155 -6.96 -9.24 -3.37
C GLY A 155 -7.65 -7.92 -3.58
N CYS A 156 -8.23 -7.74 -4.76
CA CYS A 156 -9.10 -6.61 -5.05
C CYS A 156 -10.55 -6.96 -4.67
N GLU A 157 -11.28 -5.98 -4.15
CA GLU A 157 -12.68 -6.16 -3.74
C GLU A 157 -13.60 -6.41 -4.95
N TRP A 158 -13.31 -5.80 -6.10
CA TRP A 158 -14.21 -5.84 -7.26
C TRP A 158 -13.74 -6.68 -8.45
N SER A 159 -12.44 -6.87 -8.63
CA SER A 159 -11.90 -7.56 -9.82
C SER A 159 -11.57 -9.04 -9.61
N GLN A 160 -11.86 -9.60 -8.41
CA GLN A 160 -11.56 -10.99 -8.03
C GLN A 160 -10.08 -11.41 -8.23
N LYS A 161 -9.19 -10.45 -8.49
CA LYS A 161 -7.75 -10.70 -8.64
C LYS A 161 -7.13 -10.87 -7.26
N THR A 162 -6.31 -11.89 -7.12
CA THR A 162 -5.55 -12.17 -5.90
C THR A 162 -4.09 -12.46 -6.22
N TRP A 163 -3.20 -12.02 -5.32
CA TRP A 163 -1.76 -12.26 -5.39
C TRP A 163 -1.29 -12.90 -4.09
N HIS A 164 -0.42 -13.90 -4.24
CA HIS A 164 0.16 -14.63 -3.14
C HIS A 164 1.60 -14.17 -2.89
N LEU A 165 1.88 -13.82 -1.65
CA LEU A 165 3.18 -13.38 -1.17
C LEU A 165 3.73 -14.41 -0.20
N SER A 166 5.04 -14.66 -0.27
CA SER A 166 5.78 -15.51 0.68
C SER A 166 6.82 -14.69 1.43
N CYS A 167 6.89 -14.85 2.75
CA CYS A 167 7.84 -14.14 3.60
C CYS A 167 9.21 -14.85 3.55
N ASP A 168 10.28 -14.11 3.24
CA ASP A 168 11.66 -14.60 3.27
C ASP A 168 12.34 -14.44 4.65
N GLY A 169 11.56 -14.08 5.67
CA GLY A 169 12.00 -13.79 7.02
C GLY A 169 12.18 -12.30 7.32
N ARG A 170 12.28 -11.43 6.30
CA ARG A 170 12.32 -9.96 6.48
C ARG A 170 11.40 -9.20 5.53
N SER A 171 11.18 -9.70 4.33
CA SER A 171 10.42 -9.06 3.26
C SER A 171 9.47 -10.02 2.56
N TRP A 172 8.38 -9.45 2.03
CA TRP A 172 7.42 -10.19 1.22
C TRP A 172 7.96 -10.37 -0.19
N SER A 173 7.99 -11.61 -0.67
CA SER A 173 8.37 -11.98 -2.03
C SER A 173 7.14 -12.41 -2.83
N GLY A 174 6.97 -11.83 -4.03
CA GLY A 174 5.87 -12.13 -4.95
C GLY A 174 5.54 -10.92 -5.82
N VAL A 175 4.69 -11.12 -6.82
CA VAL A 175 4.30 -10.08 -7.77
C VAL A 175 2.93 -9.54 -7.38
N VAL A 176 2.80 -8.23 -7.18
CA VAL A 176 1.54 -7.54 -6.91
C VAL A 176 1.16 -6.70 -8.13
N GLY A 177 -0.06 -6.87 -8.61
CA GLY A 177 -0.60 -6.11 -9.74
C GLY A 177 -1.54 -4.98 -9.31
N ASN A 178 -2.05 -4.23 -10.29
CA ASN A 178 -2.98 -3.12 -10.07
C ASN A 178 -4.45 -3.61 -10.08
N CYS A 179 -5.30 -2.97 -9.27
CA CYS A 179 -6.76 -3.17 -9.23
C CYS A 179 -7.55 -2.30 -10.23
N SER A 180 -6.90 -1.46 -11.05
CA SER A 180 -7.56 -0.54 -11.99
C SER A 180 -8.36 -1.21 -13.13
N ASP A 181 -8.25 -2.52 -13.29
CA ASP A 181 -9.11 -3.24 -14.24
C ASP A 181 -10.51 -3.34 -13.65
N ILE A 182 -11.32 -2.33 -13.98
CA ILE A 182 -12.78 -2.41 -13.89
C ILE A 182 -13.16 -3.70 -14.62
N VAL A 183 -14.01 -4.51 -14.00
CA VAL A 183 -14.68 -5.61 -14.68
C VAL A 183 -15.58 -4.98 -15.75
N THR A 184 -15.00 -4.60 -16.89
CA THR A 184 -15.67 -4.89 -18.14
C THR A 184 -15.93 -6.38 -18.03
N GLN A 185 -17.17 -6.82 -18.14
CA GLN A 185 -17.48 -8.22 -18.34
C GLN A 185 -16.82 -8.68 -19.66
N GLN A 186 -15.51 -8.80 -19.67
CA GLN A 186 -14.82 -9.82 -20.42
C GLN A 186 -14.74 -10.97 -19.44
N PRO A 187 -15.50 -12.04 -19.70
CA PRO A 187 -15.48 -13.18 -18.83
C PRO A 187 -14.02 -13.63 -18.74
N ALA A 188 -13.52 -13.65 -17.49
CA ALA A 188 -12.34 -14.41 -17.13
C ALA A 188 -12.37 -15.70 -17.91
N ASP A 189 -11.25 -16.02 -18.57
CA ASP A 189 -10.92 -17.33 -19.13
C ASP A 189 -12.06 -18.33 -18.92
N VAL A 190 -13.07 -18.24 -19.79
CA VAL A 190 -14.02 -19.32 -19.92
C VAL A 190 -13.13 -20.36 -20.55
N LYS A 191 -12.50 -21.17 -19.69
CA LYS A 191 -12.41 -22.59 -19.97
C LYS A 191 -13.82 -22.89 -20.46
N LYS A 192 -13.93 -23.07 -21.79
CA LYS A 192 -15.13 -23.63 -22.38
C LYS A 192 -15.23 -25.00 -21.74
N GLU A 193 -15.83 -25.05 -20.57
CA GLU A 193 -16.86 -26.02 -20.26
C GLU A 193 -17.85 -25.81 -21.41
N VAL A 194 -17.51 -26.44 -22.56
CA VAL A 194 -18.48 -26.81 -23.56
C VAL A 194 -19.55 -27.46 -22.72
N GLY A 195 -20.66 -26.73 -22.55
CA GLY A 195 -21.84 -27.27 -21.94
C GLY A 195 -22.16 -28.48 -22.78
N ASP A 196 -21.74 -29.64 -22.27
CA ASP A 196 -22.00 -30.94 -22.84
C ASP A 196 -23.49 -31.15 -22.60
N SER A 197 -24.28 -30.50 -23.45
CA SER A 197 -25.71 -30.71 -23.48
C SER A 197 -25.85 -32.16 -23.93
N PRO A 198 -26.38 -33.06 -23.09
CA PRO A 198 -26.47 -34.49 -23.41
C PRO A 198 -27.28 -34.74 -24.69
N ALA A 199 -28.00 -33.71 -25.18
CA ALA A 199 -28.67 -33.63 -26.47
C ALA A 199 -27.75 -33.74 -27.71
N ALA A 200 -26.50 -33.29 -27.65
CA ALA A 200 -25.61 -33.32 -28.83
C ALA A 200 -24.89 -34.67 -28.96
N LEU A 201 -24.45 -35.25 -27.84
CA LEU A 201 -23.77 -36.54 -27.82
C LEU A 201 -24.67 -37.68 -28.31
N TRP A 202 -25.95 -37.72 -27.92
CA TRP A 202 -26.85 -38.78 -28.40
C TRP A 202 -27.07 -38.71 -29.92
N LEU A 203 -27.16 -37.51 -30.50
CA LEU A 203 -27.32 -37.35 -31.96
C LEU A 203 -26.10 -37.86 -32.73
N VAL A 204 -24.88 -37.56 -32.26
CA VAL A 204 -23.64 -38.03 -32.90
C VAL A 204 -23.51 -39.56 -32.79
N CYS A 205 -23.89 -40.14 -31.64
CA CYS A 205 -23.89 -41.58 -31.45
C CYS A 205 -24.92 -42.29 -32.35
N VAL A 206 -26.14 -41.75 -32.48
CA VAL A 206 -27.18 -42.33 -33.35
C VAL A 206 -26.78 -42.27 -34.82
N VAL A 207 -26.24 -41.15 -35.28
CA VAL A 207 -25.78 -40.99 -36.68
C VAL A 207 -24.61 -41.93 -36.97
N SER A 208 -23.64 -42.04 -36.06
CA SER A 208 -22.47 -42.92 -36.27
C SER A 208 -22.85 -44.40 -36.31
N VAL A 209 -23.71 -44.86 -35.41
CA VAL A 209 -24.21 -46.26 -35.41
C VAL A 209 -25.00 -46.57 -36.68
N SER A 210 -25.82 -45.63 -37.16
CA SER A 210 -26.63 -45.81 -38.38
C SER A 210 -25.75 -45.99 -39.63
N VAL A 211 -24.67 -45.21 -39.76
CA VAL A 211 -23.73 -45.34 -40.88
C VAL A 211 -23.01 -46.68 -40.84
N VAL A 212 -22.56 -47.12 -39.67
CA VAL A 212 -21.88 -48.42 -39.52
C VAL A 212 -22.79 -49.59 -39.89
N LEU A 213 -24.05 -49.59 -39.42
CA LEU A 213 -25.03 -50.61 -39.77
C LEU A 213 -25.32 -50.65 -41.27
N MET A 214 -25.40 -49.49 -41.93
CA MET A 214 -25.60 -49.41 -43.38
C MET A 214 -24.42 -50.00 -44.15
N VAL A 215 -23.19 -49.70 -43.75
CA VAL A 215 -21.98 -50.28 -44.38
C VAL A 215 -21.95 -51.80 -44.20
N ILE A 216 -22.26 -52.31 -43.00
CA ILE A 216 -22.30 -53.75 -42.74
C ILE A 216 -23.37 -54.42 -43.61
N ALA A 217 -24.57 -53.85 -43.71
CA ALA A 217 -25.63 -54.38 -44.55
C ALA A 217 -25.23 -54.39 -46.04
N CYS A 218 -24.55 -53.34 -46.53
CA CYS A 218 -24.02 -53.30 -47.89
C CYS A 218 -22.95 -54.36 -48.13
N VAL A 219 -22.00 -54.55 -47.20
CA VAL A 219 -20.95 -55.56 -47.33
C VAL A 219 -21.54 -56.96 -47.30
N VAL A 220 -22.44 -57.25 -46.36
CA VAL A 220 -23.16 -58.53 -46.30
C VAL A 220 -23.98 -58.74 -47.58
N GLY A 221 -24.66 -57.70 -48.08
CA GLY A 221 -25.39 -57.75 -49.35
C GLY A 221 -24.48 -58.10 -50.53
N ILE A 222 -23.31 -57.45 -50.64
CA ILE A 222 -22.32 -57.74 -51.69
C ILE A 222 -21.79 -59.18 -51.57
N VAL A 223 -21.48 -59.63 -50.36
CA VAL A 223 -20.98 -60.99 -50.12
C VAL A 223 -22.06 -62.04 -50.43
N CYS A 224 -23.30 -61.81 -50.01
CA CYS A 224 -24.44 -62.69 -50.31
C CYS A 224 -24.76 -62.73 -51.81
N MET A 225 -24.72 -61.58 -52.49
CA MET A 225 -24.88 -61.51 -53.96
C MET A 225 -23.76 -62.26 -54.69
N LYS A 226 -22.51 -62.14 -54.20
CA LYS A 226 -21.38 -62.87 -54.75
C LYS A 226 -21.45 -64.37 -54.48
N LYS A 227 -22.18 -64.80 -53.44
CA LYS A 227 -22.40 -66.22 -53.12
C LYS A 227 -23.58 -66.83 -53.88
N TYR A 228 -24.54 -66.02 -54.33
CA TYR A 228 -25.72 -66.49 -55.07
C TYR A 228 -25.54 -66.50 -56.60
N ARG A 229 -24.48 -65.87 -57.10
CA ARG A 229 -24.09 -65.88 -58.51
C ARG A 229 -22.98 -66.90 -58.76
#